data_AF-A0A2T6F2B8-F1
#
_entry.id   AF-A0A2T6F2B8-F1
#
_cell.length_a   1.000
_cell.length_b   1.000
_cell.length_c   1.000
_cell.angle_alpha   90.00
_cell.angle_beta   90.00
_cell.angle_gamma   90.00
#
_symmetry.space_group_name_H-M   'P 1'
#
loop_
_entity.id
_entity.type
_entity.pdbx_description
1 polymer ?
#
loop_
_entity_poly.entity_id
_entity_poly.type
_entity_poly.pdbx_seq_one_letter_code
_entity_poly.pdbx_strand_id
1 'polypeptide(L)'
;MKELSLTIRFEGGDADEGRLPIYDAAAAITGLARSLNIVSHSFANEEEIRKQADHANGVSIQLQASQKGCFEEQVNIKFEGSVCERIGYSVITNHYWDYLTWCWSTAVGVEYEPSSTYLKKLVNSDNAIIYEIADALESSMAKLQRPIKTDSNMTMILARPRIGDIMTLDSDTLLYVSTLKEASESQNITGNVTKFSILSGFGRLYDDELKHTVSFQAVEDPSQRLKSLLVKSMQQRLKGEGGKLSFQVRAVTNAQSKVKRYIVLDVTEIHEA
;
A
#
# COMPACT_ATOMS: atom_id res chain seq x y z
N MET A 1 5.94 -17.88 -20.40
CA MET A 1 6.48 -17.43 -19.10
C MET A 1 7.43 -16.26 -19.30
N LYS A 2 7.47 -15.33 -18.36
CA LYS A 2 8.39 -14.18 -18.37
C LYS A 2 9.01 -14.03 -16.98
N GLU A 3 10.32 -13.79 -16.93
CA GLU A 3 11.07 -13.56 -15.70
C GLU A 3 11.58 -12.13 -15.65
N LEU A 4 11.58 -11.54 -14.46
CA LEU A 4 12.28 -10.30 -14.16
C LEU A 4 13.03 -10.45 -12.83
N SER A 5 14.08 -9.66 -12.69
CA SER A 5 14.92 -9.64 -11.50
C SER A 5 14.82 -8.27 -10.85
N LEU A 6 14.87 -8.25 -9.52
CA LEU A 6 14.81 -7.09 -8.65
C LEU A 6 15.99 -7.17 -7.68
N THR A 7 16.58 -6.03 -7.35
CA THR A 7 17.67 -5.96 -6.37
C THR A 7 17.26 -5.06 -5.22
N ILE A 8 17.52 -5.51 -3.99
CA ILE A 8 17.45 -4.69 -2.80
C ILE A 8 18.83 -4.59 -2.19
N ARG A 9 19.22 -3.37 -1.85
CA ARG A 9 20.48 -3.06 -1.20
C ARG A 9 20.22 -2.26 0.06
N PHE A 10 20.95 -2.55 1.12
CA PHE A 10 21.02 -1.69 2.29
C PHE A 10 22.33 -0.91 2.26
N GLU A 11 22.27 0.38 2.55
CA GLU A 11 23.43 1.29 2.61
C GLU A 11 23.41 2.06 3.94
N GLY A 12 24.60 2.39 4.47
CA GLY A 12 24.77 3.09 5.74
C GLY A 12 24.88 2.16 6.94
N GLY A 13 25.55 2.64 7.99
CA GLY A 13 25.73 1.90 9.24
C GLY A 13 26.52 0.59 9.04
N ASP A 14 26.11 -0.47 9.74
CA ASP A 14 26.73 -1.80 9.63
C ASP A 14 26.63 -2.39 8.20
N ALA A 15 25.69 -1.92 7.39
CA ALA A 15 25.48 -2.42 6.02
C ALA A 15 26.68 -2.10 5.11
N ASP A 16 27.38 -0.98 5.35
CA ASP A 16 28.59 -0.60 4.62
C ASP A 16 29.77 -1.55 4.90
N GLU A 17 29.74 -2.24 6.05
CA GLU A 17 30.67 -3.33 6.36
C GLU A 17 30.22 -4.70 5.82
N GLY A 18 29.12 -4.72 5.06
CA GLY A 18 28.51 -5.94 4.50
C GLY A 18 27.83 -6.81 5.55
N ARG A 19 27.33 -6.21 6.64
CA ARG A 19 26.74 -6.93 7.77
C ARG A 19 25.42 -6.31 8.18
N LEU A 20 24.49 -7.14 8.64
CA LEU A 20 23.29 -6.69 9.34
C LEU A 20 23.03 -7.63 10.52
N PRO A 21 22.45 -7.12 11.63
CA PRO A 21 21.95 -7.98 12.69
C PRO A 21 20.98 -9.02 12.12
N ILE A 22 21.20 -10.30 12.44
CA ILE A 22 20.43 -11.42 11.86
C ILE A 22 18.92 -11.26 12.04
N TYR A 23 18.50 -10.71 13.17
CA TYR A 23 17.08 -10.47 13.47
C TYR A 23 16.47 -9.43 12.54
N ASP A 24 17.18 -8.33 12.31
CA ASP A 24 16.71 -7.24 11.46
C ASP A 24 16.76 -7.64 9.97
N ALA A 25 17.81 -8.36 9.56
CA ALA A 25 17.90 -8.97 8.23
C ALA A 25 16.75 -9.95 7.95
N ALA A 26 16.46 -10.87 8.89
CA ALA A 26 15.36 -11.81 8.74
C ALA A 26 13.98 -11.13 8.68
N ALA A 27 13.78 -10.09 9.50
CA ALA A 27 12.57 -9.28 9.46
C ALA A 27 12.43 -8.54 8.12
N ALA A 28 13.52 -7.97 7.61
CA ALA A 28 13.55 -7.28 6.32
C ALA A 28 13.19 -8.23 5.17
N ILE A 29 13.81 -9.41 5.11
CA ILE A 29 13.52 -10.42 4.08
C ILE A 29 12.06 -10.91 4.17
N THR A 30 11.53 -11.06 5.38
CA THR A 30 10.12 -11.41 5.58
C THR A 30 9.18 -10.30 5.08
N GLY A 31 9.51 -9.05 5.36
CA GLY A 31 8.79 -7.87 4.85
C GLY A 31 8.84 -7.79 3.32
N LEU A 32 10.01 -8.07 2.74
CA LEU A 32 10.23 -8.14 1.30
C LEU A 32 9.35 -9.21 0.65
N ALA A 33 9.41 -10.45 1.13
CA ALA A 33 8.64 -11.55 0.59
C ALA A 33 7.13 -11.23 0.61
N ARG A 34 6.63 -10.74 1.75
CA ARG A 34 5.20 -10.41 1.89
C ARG A 34 4.78 -9.24 1.02
N SER A 35 5.58 -8.17 0.95
CA SER A 35 5.26 -7.00 0.11
C SER A 35 5.24 -7.36 -1.37
N LEU A 36 6.21 -8.15 -1.85
CA LEU A 36 6.23 -8.64 -3.21
C LEU A 36 5.07 -9.59 -3.50
N ASN A 37 4.70 -10.48 -2.58
CA ASN A 37 3.56 -11.38 -2.77
C ASN A 37 2.24 -10.61 -2.93
N ILE A 38 1.99 -9.61 -2.07
CA ILE A 38 0.77 -8.77 -2.14
C ILE A 38 0.68 -8.08 -3.51
N VAL A 39 1.73 -7.37 -3.90
CA VAL A 39 1.74 -6.59 -5.14
C VAL A 39 1.69 -7.51 -6.37
N SER A 40 2.47 -8.57 -6.38
CA SER A 40 2.52 -9.49 -7.52
C SER A 40 1.22 -10.24 -7.71
N HIS A 41 0.58 -10.65 -6.61
CA HIS A 41 -0.73 -11.29 -6.67
C HIS A 41 -1.80 -10.33 -7.21
N SER A 42 -1.85 -9.11 -6.67
CA SER A 42 -2.76 -8.06 -7.13
C SER A 42 -2.59 -7.75 -8.62
N PHE A 43 -1.34 -7.58 -9.07
CA PHE A 43 -1.03 -7.35 -10.49
C PHE A 43 -1.45 -8.53 -11.39
N ALA A 44 -1.24 -9.76 -10.93
CA ALA A 44 -1.55 -10.97 -11.69
C ALA A 44 -3.03 -11.39 -11.63
N ASN A 45 -3.86 -10.81 -10.76
CA ASN A 45 -5.25 -11.26 -10.55
C ASN A 45 -6.24 -10.09 -10.55
N GLU A 46 -6.03 -9.12 -11.45
CA GLU A 46 -6.99 -8.02 -11.68
C GLU A 46 -7.31 -7.23 -10.40
N GLU A 47 -6.27 -6.93 -9.63
CA GLU A 47 -6.34 -6.10 -8.42
C GLU A 47 -7.03 -6.76 -7.22
N GLU A 48 -7.11 -8.10 -7.21
CA GLU A 48 -7.48 -8.88 -6.02
C GLU A 48 -6.42 -8.73 -4.91
N ILE A 49 -6.86 -8.33 -3.72
CA ILE A 49 -5.97 -8.17 -2.56
C ILE A 49 -6.07 -9.36 -1.63
N ARG A 50 -4.91 -9.91 -1.27
CA ARG A 50 -4.78 -10.87 -0.18
C ARG A 50 -4.00 -10.29 0.97
N LYS A 51 -4.67 -10.12 2.11
CA LYS A 51 -4.04 -9.66 3.37
C LYS A 51 -3.12 -10.72 3.98
N GLN A 52 -3.45 -12.01 3.76
CA GLN A 52 -2.59 -13.15 4.07
C GLN A 52 -1.86 -13.55 2.78
N ALA A 53 -0.62 -13.08 2.63
CA ALA A 53 0.15 -13.15 1.38
C ALA A 53 1.38 -14.04 1.53
N ASP A 54 1.15 -15.28 1.96
CA ASP A 54 2.23 -16.29 2.06
C ASP A 54 2.67 -16.79 0.67
N HIS A 55 1.81 -16.64 -0.35
CA HIS A 55 2.09 -16.96 -1.74
C HIS A 55 1.30 -16.03 -2.68
N ALA A 56 1.76 -15.91 -3.94
CA ALA A 56 1.07 -15.21 -5.01
C ALA A 56 0.57 -16.21 -6.06
N ASN A 57 -0.72 -16.18 -6.41
CA ASN A 57 -1.25 -17.00 -7.51
C ASN A 57 -0.85 -16.38 -8.86
N GLY A 58 -0.38 -17.20 -9.81
CA GLY A 58 0.04 -16.72 -11.13
C GLY A 58 1.47 -16.18 -11.19
N VAL A 59 2.16 -16.12 -10.05
CA VAL A 59 3.52 -15.55 -9.92
C VAL A 59 4.34 -16.35 -8.93
N SER A 60 5.57 -16.71 -9.30
CA SER A 60 6.54 -17.28 -8.36
C SER A 60 7.67 -16.29 -8.06
N ILE A 61 8.01 -16.15 -6.79
CA ILE A 61 9.00 -15.21 -6.28
C ILE A 61 10.10 -16.02 -5.58
N GLN A 62 11.35 -15.83 -5.99
CA GLN A 62 12.49 -16.63 -5.56
C GLN A 62 13.66 -15.72 -5.20
N LEU A 63 14.19 -15.89 -3.98
CA LEU A 63 15.44 -15.26 -3.57
C LEU A 63 16.62 -16.01 -4.22
N GLN A 64 17.57 -15.28 -4.80
CA GLN A 64 18.82 -15.84 -5.30
C GLN A 64 19.85 -15.99 -4.17
N ALA A 65 20.93 -16.74 -4.43
CA ALA A 65 22.02 -16.83 -3.48
C ALA A 65 22.67 -15.45 -3.28
N SER A 66 22.84 -15.05 -2.02
CA SER A 66 23.44 -13.76 -1.66
C SER A 66 24.85 -13.62 -2.25
N GLN A 67 25.19 -12.43 -2.73
CA GLN A 67 26.51 -12.14 -3.27
C GLN A 67 27.52 -11.88 -2.15
N LYS A 68 28.78 -12.26 -2.36
CA LYS A 68 29.81 -12.14 -1.33
C LYS A 68 30.26 -10.68 -1.19
N GLY A 69 30.14 -10.13 0.02
CA GLY A 69 30.79 -8.86 0.40
C GLY A 69 29.89 -7.62 0.36
N CYS A 70 28.62 -7.76 -0.03
CA CYS A 70 27.61 -6.71 0.08
C CYS A 70 26.32 -7.31 0.65
N PHE A 71 25.52 -6.48 1.33
CA PHE A 71 24.16 -6.88 1.72
C PHE A 71 23.20 -6.48 0.58
N GLU A 72 23.37 -7.16 -0.56
CA GLU A 72 22.51 -7.06 -1.73
C GLU A 72 21.76 -8.38 -1.94
N GLU A 73 20.44 -8.29 -2.00
CA GLU A 73 19.56 -9.43 -2.23
C GLU A 73 18.91 -9.32 -3.60
N GLN A 74 19.07 -10.37 -4.41
CA GLN A 74 18.48 -10.47 -5.74
C GLN A 74 17.25 -11.37 -5.70
N VAL A 75 16.12 -10.86 -6.18
CA VAL A 75 14.84 -11.58 -6.22
C VAL A 75 14.40 -11.74 -7.66
N ASN A 76 14.07 -12.96 -8.05
CA ASN A 76 13.48 -13.27 -9.34
C ASN A 76 11.97 -13.47 -9.21
N ILE A 77 11.23 -12.79 -10.07
CA ILE A 77 9.78 -12.85 -10.16
C ILE A 77 9.43 -13.43 -11.53
N LYS A 78 8.73 -14.57 -11.52
CA LYS A 78 8.35 -15.32 -12.72
C LYS A 78 6.84 -15.34 -12.86
N PHE A 79 6.35 -14.81 -13.97
CA PHE A 79 4.93 -14.82 -14.33
C PHE A 79 4.57 -16.07 -15.14
N GLU A 80 3.43 -16.65 -14.81
CA GLU A 80 2.82 -17.75 -15.55
C GLU A 80 2.44 -17.32 -16.99
N GLY A 81 2.30 -18.30 -17.88
CA GLY A 81 1.96 -18.06 -19.29
C GLY A 81 0.63 -17.33 -19.48
N SER A 82 -0.39 -17.73 -18.72
CA SER A 82 -1.74 -17.12 -18.72
C SER A 82 -1.72 -15.63 -18.40
N VAL A 83 -0.96 -15.23 -17.37
CA VAL A 83 -0.79 -13.82 -16.99
C VAL A 83 -0.07 -13.04 -18.10
N CYS A 84 0.97 -13.64 -18.68
CA CYS A 84 1.74 -13.04 -19.78
C CYS A 84 0.90 -12.86 -21.06
N GLU A 85 -0.01 -13.79 -21.35
CA GLU A 85 -0.91 -13.72 -22.50
C GLU A 85 -1.96 -12.63 -22.32
N ARG A 86 -2.53 -12.47 -21.11
CA ARG A 86 -3.52 -11.44 -20.83
C ARG A 86 -2.94 -10.02 -20.88
N ILE A 87 -1.76 -9.80 -20.29
CA ILE A 87 -1.15 -8.45 -20.20
C ILE A 87 -0.30 -8.13 -21.43
N GLY A 88 0.34 -9.14 -22.02
CA GLY A 88 1.26 -9.00 -23.14
C GLY A 88 2.72 -9.22 -22.72
N TYR A 89 3.37 -10.20 -23.36
CA TYR A 89 4.76 -10.62 -23.09
C TYR A 89 5.81 -9.50 -23.19
N SER A 90 5.61 -8.53 -24.08
CA SER A 90 6.56 -7.45 -24.34
C SER A 90 6.48 -6.32 -23.30
N VAL A 91 5.31 -6.11 -22.70
CA VAL A 91 5.02 -4.95 -21.84
C VAL A 91 4.92 -5.29 -20.37
N ILE A 92 4.67 -6.57 -20.02
CA ILE A 92 4.46 -7.03 -18.64
C ILE A 92 5.57 -6.58 -17.67
N THR A 93 6.83 -6.64 -18.08
CA THR A 93 7.95 -6.23 -17.21
C THR A 93 7.88 -4.74 -16.87
N ASN A 94 7.62 -3.88 -17.87
CA ASN A 94 7.55 -2.44 -17.63
C ASN A 94 6.29 -2.06 -16.83
N HIS A 95 5.15 -2.71 -17.10
CA HIS A 95 3.93 -2.52 -16.32
C HIS A 95 4.08 -2.97 -14.88
N TYR A 96 4.75 -4.10 -14.64
CA TYR A 96 4.97 -4.58 -13.29
C TYR A 96 5.88 -3.65 -12.48
N TRP A 97 6.97 -3.14 -13.07
CA TRP A 97 7.84 -2.19 -12.39
C TRP A 97 7.10 -0.90 -12.00
N ASP A 98 6.34 -0.34 -12.94
CA ASP A 98 5.52 0.86 -12.69
C ASP A 98 4.45 0.62 -11.60
N TYR A 99 3.81 -0.55 -11.64
CA TYR A 99 2.82 -0.97 -10.64
C TYR A 99 3.44 -1.18 -9.25
N LEU A 100 4.57 -1.87 -9.18
CA LEU A 100 5.31 -2.12 -7.94
C LEU A 100 5.72 -0.82 -7.26
N THR A 101 6.38 0.07 -8.02
CA THR A 101 6.82 1.37 -7.50
C THR A 101 5.63 2.20 -7.03
N TRP A 102 4.54 2.26 -7.79
CA TRP A 102 3.34 2.99 -7.37
C TRP A 102 2.71 2.45 -6.08
N CYS A 103 2.57 1.12 -5.95
CA CYS A 103 2.04 0.51 -4.73
C CYS A 103 2.94 0.76 -3.52
N TRP A 104 4.26 0.61 -3.68
CA TRP A 104 5.21 0.84 -2.59
C TRP A 104 5.25 2.32 -2.19
N SER A 105 5.32 3.24 -3.17
CA SER A 105 5.31 4.69 -2.94
C SER A 105 4.07 5.10 -2.14
N THR A 106 2.89 4.62 -2.55
CA THR A 106 1.64 4.92 -1.85
C THR A 106 1.63 4.34 -0.42
N ALA A 107 2.17 3.14 -0.23
CA ALA A 107 2.26 2.50 1.08
C ALA A 107 3.22 3.22 2.05
N VAL A 108 4.27 3.86 1.53
CA VAL A 108 5.26 4.60 2.33
C VAL A 108 5.09 6.12 2.31
N GLY A 109 4.06 6.63 1.63
CA GLY A 109 3.72 8.06 1.62
C GLY A 109 4.58 8.91 0.69
N VAL A 110 5.24 8.30 -0.29
CA VAL A 110 6.03 8.98 -1.32
C VAL A 110 5.15 9.24 -2.55
N GLU A 111 5.26 10.43 -3.13
CA GLU A 111 4.56 10.77 -4.37
C GLU A 111 5.22 10.05 -5.55
N TYR A 112 4.42 9.42 -6.41
CA TYR A 112 4.88 8.75 -7.61
C TYR A 112 3.90 8.93 -8.75
N GLU A 113 4.39 9.48 -9.86
CA GLU A 113 3.63 9.60 -11.09
C GLU A 113 3.90 8.39 -11.99
N PRO A 114 2.86 7.59 -12.31
CA PRO A 114 3.05 6.43 -13.16
C PRO A 114 3.50 6.79 -14.57
N SER A 115 4.44 6.02 -15.09
CA SER A 115 4.98 6.18 -16.43
C SER A 115 4.16 5.46 -17.50
N SER A 116 3.60 4.29 -17.17
CA SER A 116 3.00 3.38 -18.14
C SER A 116 1.53 3.71 -18.42
N THR A 117 1.12 3.55 -19.68
CA THR A 117 -0.28 3.79 -20.10
C THR A 117 -1.27 2.90 -19.36
N TYR A 118 -0.86 1.67 -19.02
CA TYR A 118 -1.66 0.75 -18.21
C TYR A 118 -1.97 1.34 -16.85
N LEU A 119 -0.95 1.78 -16.12
CA LEU A 119 -1.14 2.31 -14.77
C LEU A 119 -1.81 3.69 -14.77
N LYS A 120 -1.55 4.53 -15.77
CA LYS A 120 -2.27 5.81 -15.95
C LYS A 120 -3.78 5.60 -16.07
N LYS A 121 -4.22 4.57 -16.81
CA LYS A 121 -5.65 4.23 -16.88
C LYS A 121 -6.21 3.79 -15.53
N LEU A 122 -5.42 3.05 -14.75
CA LEU A 122 -5.80 2.59 -13.43
C LEU A 122 -5.86 3.72 -12.39
N VAL A 123 -4.90 4.64 -12.42
CA VAL A 123 -4.92 5.81 -11.54
C VAL A 123 -6.11 6.71 -11.89
N ASN A 124 -6.38 6.91 -13.19
CA ASN A 124 -7.51 7.72 -13.65
C ASN A 124 -8.87 7.05 -13.44
N SER A 125 -8.94 5.71 -13.33
CA SER A 125 -10.18 5.02 -12.94
C SER A 125 -10.52 5.24 -11.46
N ASP A 126 -9.66 5.96 -10.73
CA ASP A 126 -9.93 6.50 -9.42
C ASP A 126 -10.22 5.36 -8.41
N ASN A 127 -9.58 4.21 -8.61
CA ASN A 127 -9.91 2.97 -7.94
C ASN A 127 -9.53 2.99 -6.45
N ALA A 128 -10.46 2.63 -5.54
CA ALA A 128 -10.19 2.60 -4.09
C ALA A 128 -9.15 1.52 -3.69
N ILE A 129 -8.86 0.61 -4.61
CA ILE A 129 -8.02 -0.57 -4.42
C ILE A 129 -6.59 -0.22 -4.01
N ILE A 130 -6.00 0.87 -4.53
CA ILE A 130 -4.64 1.25 -4.14
C ILE A 130 -4.49 1.51 -2.63
N TYR A 131 -5.51 2.06 -1.99
CA TYR A 131 -5.48 2.33 -0.56
C TYR A 131 -5.63 1.06 0.26
N GLU A 132 -6.37 0.08 -0.26
CA GLU A 132 -6.49 -1.24 0.34
C GLU A 132 -5.20 -2.05 0.17
N ILE A 133 -4.49 -1.91 -0.97
CA ILE A 133 -3.13 -2.44 -1.16
C ILE A 133 -2.16 -1.77 -0.18
N ALA A 134 -2.19 -0.43 -0.09
CA ALA A 134 -1.32 0.33 0.80
C ALA A 134 -1.53 -0.07 2.27
N ASP A 135 -2.77 -0.31 2.69
CA ASP A 135 -3.09 -0.87 4.00
C ASP A 135 -2.52 -2.28 4.20
N ALA A 136 -2.74 -3.17 3.23
CA ALA A 136 -2.20 -4.53 3.28
C ALA A 136 -0.66 -4.55 3.35
N LEU A 137 0.00 -3.55 2.75
CA LEU A 137 1.45 -3.39 2.73
C LEU A 137 2.01 -2.75 4.01
N GLU A 138 1.23 -2.07 4.84
CA GLU A 138 1.75 -1.31 5.98
C GLU A 138 2.67 -2.16 6.89
N SER A 139 2.19 -3.34 7.28
CA SER A 139 2.95 -4.24 8.17
C SER A 139 4.19 -4.84 7.51
N SER A 140 4.14 -5.12 6.20
CA SER A 140 5.29 -5.68 5.47
C SER A 140 6.34 -4.61 5.20
N MET A 141 5.93 -3.38 4.91
CA MET A 141 6.83 -2.24 4.74
C MET A 141 7.52 -1.84 6.05
N ALA A 142 6.82 -1.89 7.18
CA ALA A 142 7.43 -1.65 8.49
C ALA A 142 8.48 -2.73 8.85
N LYS A 143 8.24 -3.99 8.47
CA LYS A 143 9.22 -5.08 8.64
C LYS A 143 10.40 -4.96 7.69
N LEU A 144 10.14 -4.57 6.43
CA LEU A 144 11.16 -4.36 5.41
C LEU A 144 12.17 -3.29 5.86
N GLN A 145 11.68 -2.22 6.48
CA GLN A 145 12.48 -1.11 7.00
C GLN A 145 13.00 -1.34 8.43
N ARG A 146 12.99 -2.60 8.92
CA ARG A 146 13.48 -2.91 10.26
C ARG A 146 14.95 -2.51 10.49
N PRO A 147 15.89 -2.71 9.55
CA PRO A 147 17.27 -2.26 9.71
C PRO A 147 17.39 -0.74 9.92
N ILE A 148 16.57 0.05 9.22
CA ILE A 148 16.47 1.52 9.37
C ILE A 148 15.97 1.92 10.77
N LYS A 149 15.13 1.08 11.38
CA LYS A 149 14.66 1.31 12.76
C LYS A 149 15.79 1.15 13.79
N THR A 150 16.75 0.28 13.51
CA THR A 150 17.89 0.02 14.39
C THR A 150 18.98 1.08 14.20
N ASP A 151 19.19 1.54 12.95
CA ASP A 151 20.09 2.64 12.62
C ASP A 151 19.41 3.62 11.64
N SER A 152 19.13 4.84 12.11
CA SER A 152 18.44 5.87 11.34
C SER A 152 19.25 6.42 10.15
N ASN A 153 20.57 6.17 10.12
CA ASN A 153 21.42 6.55 8.97
C ASN A 153 21.37 5.50 7.85
N MET A 154 20.75 4.35 8.09
CA MET A 154 20.61 3.31 7.08
C MET A 154 19.49 3.64 6.11
N THR A 155 19.68 3.25 4.86
CA THR A 155 18.67 3.33 3.80
C THR A 155 18.54 1.99 3.10
N MET A 156 17.37 1.75 2.51
CA MET A 156 17.13 0.58 1.67
C MET A 156 16.79 1.06 0.26
N ILE A 157 17.56 0.60 -0.72
CA ILE A 157 17.38 0.94 -2.12
C ILE A 157 16.74 -0.23 -2.86
N LEU A 158 15.63 0.04 -3.53
CA LEU A 158 15.04 -0.81 -4.54
C LEU A 158 15.65 -0.44 -5.89
N ALA A 159 16.30 -1.40 -6.55
CA ALA A 159 16.95 -1.20 -7.83
C ALA A 159 16.48 -2.19 -8.91
N ARG A 160 16.43 -1.72 -10.15
CA ARG A 160 16.23 -2.56 -11.33
C ARG A 160 17.59 -2.92 -11.91
N PRO A 161 17.92 -4.22 -12.04
CA PRO A 161 19.19 -4.66 -12.60
C PRO A 161 19.45 -4.00 -13.96
N ARG A 162 20.64 -3.40 -14.10
CA ARG A 162 21.14 -2.70 -15.31
C ARG A 162 20.46 -1.37 -15.65
N ILE A 163 19.46 -0.92 -14.89
CA ILE A 163 18.80 0.38 -15.08
C ILE A 163 19.19 1.34 -13.96
N GLY A 164 19.22 0.85 -12.72
CA GLY A 164 19.63 1.63 -11.56
C GLY A 164 18.54 1.70 -10.50
N ASP A 165 18.70 2.67 -9.62
CA ASP A 165 17.88 2.85 -8.42
C ASP A 165 16.49 3.38 -8.79
N ILE A 166 15.46 2.82 -8.15
CA ILE A 166 14.05 3.09 -8.43
C ILE A 166 13.39 3.82 -7.26
N MET A 167 13.72 3.42 -6.04
CA MET A 167 13.14 3.97 -4.82
C MET A 167 14.11 3.77 -3.67
N THR A 168 14.17 4.77 -2.79
CA THR A 168 14.92 4.71 -1.53
C THR A 168 13.92 4.77 -0.38
N LEU A 169 14.07 3.86 0.58
CA LEU A 169 13.38 3.90 1.86
C LEU A 169 14.38 4.35 2.94
N ASP A 170 13.94 5.24 3.80
CA ASP A 170 14.72 5.90 4.84
C ASP A 170 13.91 6.06 6.14
N SER A 171 14.42 6.88 7.06
CA SER A 171 13.75 7.16 8.33
C SER A 171 12.38 7.82 8.15
N ASP A 172 12.17 8.64 7.12
CA ASP A 172 10.89 9.31 6.88
C ASP A 172 9.85 8.32 6.36
N THR A 173 10.23 7.43 5.43
CA THR A 173 9.34 6.34 4.99
C THR A 173 9.02 5.36 6.12
N LEU A 174 9.95 5.15 7.06
CA LEU A 174 9.74 4.31 8.24
C LEU A 174 8.72 4.96 9.19
N LEU A 175 8.83 6.27 9.44
CA LEU A 175 7.87 7.02 10.26
C LEU A 175 6.45 6.96 9.68
N TYR A 176 6.33 6.95 8.34
CA TYR A 176 5.04 6.85 7.68
C TYR A 176 4.34 5.50 7.91
N VAL A 177 5.09 4.39 7.83
CA VAL A 177 4.55 3.03 8.02
C VAL A 177 4.52 2.60 9.48
N SER A 178 5.20 3.34 10.37
CA SER A 178 5.14 3.13 11.80
C SER A 178 3.82 3.67 12.36
N THR A 179 2.83 2.78 12.48
CA THR A 179 1.56 3.08 13.17
C THR A 179 1.84 3.41 14.64
N LEU A 180 1.43 4.60 15.11
CA LEU A 180 1.59 4.95 16.53
C LEU A 180 0.44 4.43 17.39
N LYS A 181 -0.80 4.62 16.95
CA LYS A 181 -1.99 4.29 17.73
C LYS A 181 -3.26 4.36 16.89
N GLU A 182 -4.17 3.41 17.11
CA GLU A 182 -5.59 3.65 16.93
C GLU A 182 -6.06 4.52 18.10
N ALA A 183 -6.77 5.61 17.82
CA ALA A 183 -7.37 6.43 18.86
C ALA A 183 -8.36 5.57 19.68
N SER A 184 -8.16 5.51 20.99
CA SER A 184 -9.05 4.77 21.90
C SER A 184 -10.43 5.42 22.01
N GLU A 185 -10.50 6.73 21.79
CA GLU A 185 -11.75 7.49 21.80
C GLU A 185 -12.27 7.69 20.37
N SER A 186 -13.59 7.54 20.21
CA SER A 186 -14.25 7.89 18.96
C SER A 186 -14.46 9.38 18.87
N GLN A 187 -14.16 9.98 17.73
CA GLN A 187 -14.47 11.37 17.41
C GLN A 187 -15.54 11.45 16.33
N ASN A 188 -16.31 12.53 16.30
CA ASN A 188 -17.25 12.80 15.23
C ASN A 188 -16.58 13.73 14.20
N ILE A 189 -16.52 13.30 12.95
CA ILE A 189 -16.07 14.14 11.84
C ILE A 189 -17.24 14.35 10.87
N THR A 190 -17.21 15.47 10.16
CA THR A 190 -18.19 15.75 9.11
C THR A 190 -17.54 15.62 7.75
N GLY A 191 -18.26 15.02 6.81
CA GLY A 191 -17.74 14.85 5.46
C GLY A 191 -18.75 14.16 4.55
N ASN A 192 -18.29 13.73 3.38
CA ASN A 192 -19.08 12.92 2.48
C ASN A 192 -18.25 11.76 1.93
N VAL A 193 -18.90 10.62 1.70
CA VAL A 193 -18.26 9.48 1.05
C VAL A 193 -18.02 9.84 -0.42
N THR A 194 -16.78 9.72 -0.85
CA THR A 194 -16.41 9.85 -2.26
C THR A 194 -16.40 8.49 -2.96
N LYS A 195 -16.04 7.42 -2.24
CA LYS A 195 -16.03 6.04 -2.73
C LYS A 195 -16.26 5.05 -1.61
N PHE A 196 -16.91 3.92 -1.91
CA PHE A 196 -17.06 2.83 -0.95
C PHE A 196 -17.24 1.49 -1.66
N SER A 197 -16.45 0.50 -1.24
CA SER A 197 -16.56 -0.89 -1.63
C SER A 197 -17.39 -1.63 -0.58
N ILE A 198 -18.57 -2.11 -0.97
CA ILE A 198 -19.45 -2.90 -0.09
C ILE A 198 -18.81 -4.25 0.26
N LEU A 199 -17.97 -4.78 -0.64
CA LEU A 199 -17.30 -6.07 -0.48
C LEU A 199 -16.15 -6.01 0.52
N SER A 200 -15.24 -5.03 0.37
CA SER A 200 -14.07 -4.93 1.27
C SER A 200 -14.31 -4.06 2.49
N GLY A 201 -15.37 -3.24 2.50
CA GLY A 201 -15.65 -2.27 3.56
C GLY A 201 -14.72 -1.06 3.53
N PHE A 202 -13.86 -0.93 2.50
CA PHE A 202 -12.97 0.20 2.32
C PHE A 202 -13.61 1.30 1.49
N GLY A 203 -13.25 2.54 1.78
CA GLY A 203 -13.72 3.68 1.05
C GLY A 203 -12.84 4.91 1.23
N ARG A 204 -13.33 6.01 0.68
CA ARG A 204 -12.75 7.34 0.81
C ARG A 204 -13.84 8.32 1.19
N LEU A 205 -13.53 9.20 2.12
CA LEU A 205 -14.39 10.30 2.51
C LEU A 205 -13.63 11.61 2.40
N TYR A 206 -14.30 12.65 1.94
CA TYR A 206 -13.79 14.01 2.05
C TYR A 206 -14.03 14.47 3.47
N ASP A 207 -12.96 14.81 4.19
CA ASP A 207 -13.03 15.32 5.56
C ASP A 207 -13.08 16.86 5.49
N ASP A 208 -14.15 17.45 6.01
CA ASP A 208 -14.37 18.90 5.94
C ASP A 208 -13.37 19.69 6.78
N GLU A 209 -12.87 19.12 7.88
CA GLU A 209 -11.90 19.77 8.76
C GLU A 209 -10.50 19.71 8.13
N LEU A 210 -10.11 18.55 7.62
CA LEU A 210 -8.81 18.34 7.00
C LEU A 210 -8.74 18.85 5.54
N LYS A 211 -9.88 19.19 4.95
CA LYS A 211 -10.05 19.70 3.58
C LYS A 211 -9.45 18.82 2.48
N HIS A 212 -9.31 17.53 2.74
CA HIS A 212 -8.84 16.56 1.76
C HIS A 212 -9.50 15.20 1.97
N THR A 213 -9.35 14.33 0.98
CA THR A 213 -9.95 13.00 1.00
C THR A 213 -9.09 12.02 1.77
N VAL A 214 -9.62 11.48 2.86
CA VAL A 214 -8.99 10.48 3.73
C VAL A 214 -9.58 9.11 3.46
N SER A 215 -8.74 8.07 3.47
CA SER A 215 -9.19 6.68 3.36
C SER A 215 -9.90 6.25 4.63
N PHE A 216 -10.93 5.42 4.50
CA PHE A 216 -11.60 4.84 5.66
C PHE A 216 -11.88 3.36 5.47
N GLN A 217 -12.04 2.67 6.59
CA GLN A 217 -12.49 1.30 6.67
C GLN A 217 -13.71 1.26 7.58
N ALA A 218 -14.80 0.64 7.13
CA ALA A 218 -15.93 0.36 7.99
C ALA A 218 -15.53 -0.66 9.07
N VAL A 219 -16.15 -0.56 10.25
CA VAL A 219 -15.99 -1.55 11.32
C VAL A 219 -16.23 -2.98 10.80
N GLU A 220 -15.57 -3.95 11.43
CA GLU A 220 -15.80 -5.37 11.15
C GLU A 220 -17.29 -5.71 11.28
N ASP A 221 -17.82 -6.45 10.30
CA ASP A 221 -19.25 -6.75 10.14
C ASP A 221 -20.18 -5.52 10.25
N PRO A 222 -20.06 -4.53 9.34
CA PRO A 222 -20.84 -3.32 9.44
C PRO A 222 -22.32 -3.59 9.14
N SER A 223 -23.20 -2.98 9.94
CA SER A 223 -24.66 -3.13 9.79
C SER A 223 -25.14 -2.74 8.39
N GLN A 224 -26.25 -3.34 7.93
CA GLN A 224 -26.85 -2.98 6.64
C GLN A 224 -27.24 -1.49 6.59
N ARG A 225 -27.59 -0.89 7.73
CA ARG A 225 -27.87 0.55 7.84
C ARG A 225 -26.61 1.36 7.53
N LEU A 226 -25.49 1.06 8.18
CA LEU A 226 -24.21 1.75 7.94
C LEU A 226 -23.80 1.65 6.47
N LYS A 227 -23.81 0.44 5.89
CA LYS A 227 -23.50 0.23 4.45
C LYS A 227 -24.42 1.06 3.55
N SER A 228 -25.73 1.05 3.81
CA SER A 228 -26.72 1.80 3.03
C SER A 228 -26.48 3.31 3.10
N LEU A 229 -26.15 3.84 4.27
CA LEU A 229 -25.87 5.27 4.46
C LEU A 229 -24.59 5.70 3.75
N LEU A 230 -23.53 4.90 3.81
CA LEU A 230 -22.28 5.17 3.08
C LEU A 230 -22.49 5.19 1.56
N VAL A 231 -23.26 4.23 1.03
CA VAL A 231 -23.63 4.20 -0.39
C VAL A 231 -24.52 5.39 -0.76
N LYS A 232 -25.49 5.75 0.09
CA LYS A 232 -26.38 6.90 -0.13
C LYS A 232 -25.58 8.20 -0.21
N SER A 233 -24.64 8.44 0.73
CA SER A 233 -23.76 9.60 0.73
C SER A 233 -22.95 9.71 -0.58
N MET A 234 -22.40 8.59 -1.06
CA MET A 234 -21.70 8.53 -2.35
C MET A 234 -22.61 8.87 -3.53
N GLN A 235 -23.83 8.32 -3.57
CA GLN A 235 -24.80 8.59 -4.63
C GLN A 235 -25.25 10.04 -4.66
N GLN A 236 -25.50 10.65 -3.50
CA GLN A 236 -25.88 12.06 -3.41
C GLN A 236 -24.74 12.98 -3.85
N ARG A 237 -23.49 12.63 -3.54
CA ARG A 237 -22.31 13.36 -4.02
C ARG A 237 -22.23 13.34 -5.55
N LEU A 238 -22.49 12.19 -6.18
CA LEU A 238 -22.55 12.04 -7.64
C LEU A 238 -23.62 12.94 -8.29
N LYS A 239 -24.75 13.16 -7.62
CA LYS A 239 -25.84 14.02 -8.10
C LYS A 239 -25.61 15.51 -7.84
N GLY A 240 -24.56 15.89 -7.11
CA GLY A 240 -24.31 17.26 -6.70
C GLY A 240 -25.24 17.77 -5.59
N GLU A 241 -26.03 16.89 -4.97
CA GLU A 241 -27.05 17.22 -3.95
C GLU A 241 -26.46 17.42 -2.55
N GLY A 242 -25.14 17.30 -2.40
CA GLY A 242 -24.50 17.19 -1.08
C GLY A 242 -24.82 15.83 -0.46
N GLY A 243 -23.85 15.21 0.21
CA GLY A 243 -23.98 13.86 0.77
C GLY A 243 -23.41 13.80 2.17
N LYS A 244 -23.61 14.87 2.96
CA LYS A 244 -22.92 15.04 4.22
C LYS A 244 -23.45 14.08 5.28
N LEU A 245 -22.52 13.39 5.92
CA LEU A 245 -22.77 12.54 7.07
C LEU A 245 -21.89 13.01 8.22
N SER A 246 -22.39 12.81 9.43
CA SER A 246 -21.57 12.84 10.63
C SER A 246 -21.08 11.42 10.87
N PHE A 247 -19.76 11.23 10.81
CA PHE A 247 -19.11 9.94 10.99
C PHE A 247 -18.57 9.84 12.40
N GLN A 248 -18.97 8.81 13.13
CA GLN A 248 -18.30 8.40 14.35
C GLN A 248 -17.10 7.53 13.97
N VAL A 249 -15.89 8.04 14.17
CA VAL A 249 -14.65 7.40 13.70
C VAL A 249 -13.60 7.26 14.79
N ARG A 250 -12.71 6.29 14.61
CA ARG A 250 -11.39 6.27 15.27
C ARG A 250 -10.32 6.61 14.24
N ALA A 251 -9.49 7.60 14.56
CA ALA A 251 -8.36 7.95 13.71
C ALA A 251 -7.21 6.95 13.91
N VAL A 252 -6.65 6.48 12.80
CA VAL A 252 -5.37 5.75 12.79
C VAL A 252 -4.30 6.72 12.31
N THR A 253 -3.39 7.07 13.19
CA THR A 253 -2.34 8.07 12.92
C THR A 253 -0.96 7.44 12.77
N ASN A 254 -0.13 8.02 11.92
CA ASN A 254 1.29 7.67 11.79
C ASN A 254 2.15 8.28 12.91
N ALA A 255 3.46 8.03 12.86
CA ALA A 255 4.46 8.61 13.77
C ALA A 255 4.53 10.14 13.79
N GLN A 256 4.00 10.79 12.76
CA GLN A 256 3.98 12.25 12.59
C GLN A 256 2.61 12.86 12.97
N SER A 257 1.75 12.11 13.67
CA SER A 257 0.38 12.54 14.04
C SER A 257 -0.54 12.84 12.85
N LYS A 258 -0.17 12.43 11.63
CA LYS A 258 -1.01 12.56 10.43
C LYS A 258 -2.02 11.43 10.40
N VAL A 259 -3.28 11.77 10.13
CA VAL A 259 -4.35 10.77 9.93
C VAL A 259 -4.05 9.98 8.65
N LYS A 260 -3.84 8.67 8.78
CA LYS A 260 -3.69 7.75 7.64
C LYS A 260 -5.04 7.26 7.14
N ARG A 261 -5.89 6.84 8.10
CA ARG A 261 -7.23 6.36 7.82
C ARG A 261 -8.16 6.56 9.00
N TYR A 262 -9.46 6.47 8.73
CA TYR A 262 -10.49 6.35 9.74
C TYR A 262 -11.05 4.92 9.82
N ILE A 263 -11.32 4.46 11.03
CA ILE A 263 -12.20 3.31 11.26
C ILE A 263 -13.58 3.86 11.56
N VAL A 264 -14.53 3.67 10.63
CA VAL A 264 -15.90 4.17 10.75
C VAL A 264 -16.72 3.20 11.59
N LEU A 265 -17.12 3.64 12.77
CA LEU A 265 -17.93 2.87 13.71
C LEU A 265 -19.42 3.01 13.39
N ASP A 266 -19.86 4.25 13.15
CA ASP A 266 -21.23 4.53 12.76
C ASP A 266 -21.32 5.84 11.95
N VAL A 267 -22.45 6.06 11.30
CA VAL A 267 -22.78 7.31 10.59
C VAL A 267 -24.21 7.74 10.88
N THR A 268 -24.40 9.06 10.94
CA THR A 268 -25.71 9.71 11.06
C THR A 268 -25.88 10.74 9.95
N GLU A 269 -27.12 10.89 9.46
CA GLU A 269 -27.45 11.93 8.49
C GLU A 269 -27.43 13.28 9.17
N ILE A 270 -26.83 14.27 8.50
CA ILE A 270 -26.93 15.67 8.93
C ILE A 270 -28.15 16.25 8.22
N HIS A 271 -29.22 16.49 8.97
CA HIS A 271 -30.32 17.29 8.47
C HIS A 271 -29.90 18.76 8.56
N GLU A 272 -29.50 19.35 7.43
CA GLU A 272 -29.42 20.81 7.32
C GLU A 272 -30.85 21.35 7.48
N ALA A 273 -31.06 22.20 8.50
CA ALA A 273 -32.31 22.88 8.77
C ALA A 273 -32.54 24.05 7.81
#